data_AF-A0A2N2GZ38-F1
#
_entry.id   AF-A0A2N2GZ38-F1
#
_cell.length_a   1.000
_cell.length_b   1.000
_cell.length_c   1.000
_cell.angle_alpha   90.00
_cell.angle_beta   90.00
_cell.angle_gamma   90.00
#
_symmetry.space_group_name_H-M   'P 1'
#
loop_
_entity.id
_entity.type
_entity.pdbx_description
1 polymer ?
#
loop_
_entity_poly.entity_id
_entity_poly.type
_entity_poly.pdbx_seq_one_letter_code
_entity_poly.pdbx_strand_id
1 'polypeptide(L)'
;MTNRTTLLTLLATCLTLWSCDDNPKPKEGCGNGLLDLGEQCDGAALQGATCASLGYYNTVGILACRADCTYDVSDCGARCGDSTVDVGDGEQCDGQNLFGNSCQSLGYGSGVLACGDDCTYDTSGCTGTCGNGIMETGESCDDGNASNMDGCSSSCDVEVGWECDLDSPSLCTTTCGDSIRAGDEACDGNDLGGESCESLGYPGGTLGCSIECTFNESQCTMDRLSPNIGMLKNVPAGTFQRDATATNLSTVSAFRMSQYEITRAQWTAVTGWADPSNTGYSSGTEDPVQQVSWYDAIAFCNKLSLLEGLTPVYAVSGVDFSTLTYAQIPAADDAAWNAATANWAADGYRLPTEMEWMWAAMGADLAAPGVTNTTGHAKSFAGSTGTNAIGDYAVFGYETSEFGRTTTQRTNPVGSKLANELGLYDISGNVWEWAWDWYGGPLPAGTVTDYRGPSTGTVRVVRGGNWNASSSNCTVAYRPTLIPQYRNYVFGFRVVRP
;
A
#
# COMPACT_ATOMS: atom_id res chain seq x y z
N MET A 1 -46.02 -38.36 61.04
CA MET A 1 -46.47 -39.64 61.65
C MET A 1 -47.98 -39.58 61.68
N THR A 2 -48.79 -40.46 61.11
CA THR A 2 -48.58 -41.80 60.56
C THR A 2 -49.92 -42.25 59.96
N ASN A 3 -49.85 -43.03 58.89
CA ASN A 3 -50.74 -44.16 58.54
C ASN A 3 -52.23 -43.98 58.19
N ARG A 4 -52.56 -44.61 57.05
CA ARG A 4 -53.76 -45.42 56.73
C ARG A 4 -55.07 -44.59 56.62
N THR A 5 -56.07 -44.88 55.78
CA THR A 5 -56.72 -46.16 55.47
C THR A 5 -57.85 -45.89 54.43
N THR A 6 -58.15 -46.88 53.57
CA THR A 6 -59.50 -47.29 53.06
C THR A 6 -60.50 -46.35 52.35
N LEU A 7 -60.90 -46.82 51.14
CA LEU A 7 -62.26 -47.24 50.74
C LEU A 7 -63.38 -46.20 50.65
N LEU A 8 -63.95 -46.00 49.44
CA LEU A 8 -65.37 -45.66 49.28
C LEU A 8 -65.90 -46.05 47.90
N THR A 9 -66.63 -47.17 47.88
CA THR A 9 -67.74 -47.50 46.97
C THR A 9 -68.99 -46.70 47.35
N LEU A 10 -69.81 -46.26 46.40
CA LEU A 10 -71.27 -46.07 46.53
C LEU A 10 -71.86 -45.86 45.11
N LEU A 11 -72.72 -46.77 44.60
CA LEU A 11 -74.20 -46.68 44.53
C LEU A 11 -74.71 -45.59 43.56
N ALA A 12 -75.78 -45.72 42.77
CA ALA A 12 -76.80 -46.75 42.49
C ALA A 12 -77.77 -46.15 41.43
N THR A 13 -78.79 -46.93 41.04
CA THR A 13 -80.07 -46.58 40.36
C THR A 13 -80.04 -46.55 38.83
N CYS A 14 -81.02 -47.05 38.06
CA CYS A 14 -82.20 -47.88 38.28
C CYS A 14 -82.70 -48.39 36.91
N LEU A 15 -83.47 -49.48 36.95
CA LEU A 15 -84.17 -50.23 35.89
C LEU A 15 -84.80 -49.42 34.73
N THR A 16 -84.79 -49.99 33.51
CA THR A 16 -85.97 -50.71 32.94
C THR A 16 -85.55 -51.70 31.84
N LEU A 17 -86.13 -52.90 31.92
CA LEU A 17 -86.17 -53.92 30.87
C LEU A 17 -86.98 -53.39 29.69
N TRP A 18 -86.52 -53.61 28.45
CA TRP A 18 -87.36 -53.98 27.31
C TRP A 18 -86.68 -55.12 26.56
N SER A 19 -87.46 -56.17 26.35
CA SER A 19 -87.14 -57.37 25.58
C SER A 19 -87.29 -57.07 24.09
N CYS A 20 -86.27 -57.36 23.28
CA CYS A 20 -86.37 -57.75 21.87
C CYS A 20 -85.23 -58.76 21.62
N ASP A 21 -85.52 -60.05 21.57
CA ASP A 21 -85.97 -60.83 20.42
C ASP A 21 -84.77 -61.43 19.66
N ASP A 22 -84.75 -62.76 19.61
CA ASP A 22 -83.70 -63.59 19.02
C ASP A 22 -83.65 -63.39 17.51
N ASN A 23 -82.53 -62.88 17.00
CA ASN A 23 -82.14 -63.11 15.62
C ASN A 23 -80.60 -63.07 15.49
N PRO A 24 -79.96 -64.06 14.85
CA PRO A 24 -78.52 -64.01 14.64
C PRO A 24 -78.21 -62.90 13.64
N LYS A 25 -77.43 -61.89 14.04
CA LYS A 25 -76.87 -60.95 13.05
C LYS A 25 -75.87 -61.72 12.17
N PRO A 26 -75.99 -61.63 10.84
CA PRO A 26 -75.14 -62.40 9.93
C PRO A 26 -73.73 -61.79 9.90
N LYS A 27 -72.73 -62.68 9.85
CA LYS A 27 -71.33 -62.54 9.42
C LYS A 27 -70.85 -61.08 9.24
N GLU A 28 -70.10 -60.56 10.22
CA GLU A 28 -69.15 -59.46 10.00
C GLU A 28 -68.16 -59.93 8.93
N GLY A 29 -68.31 -59.42 7.71
CA GLY A 29 -67.55 -59.89 6.58
C GLY A 29 -67.79 -59.00 5.38
N CYS A 30 -66.70 -58.78 4.66
CA CYS A 30 -66.62 -57.94 3.48
C CYS A 30 -67.77 -58.11 2.49
N GLY A 31 -68.29 -56.98 2.00
CA GLY A 31 -69.36 -56.89 1.02
C GLY A 31 -70.73 -56.60 1.63
N ASN A 32 -70.79 -56.04 2.85
CA ASN A 32 -72.04 -55.68 3.52
C ASN A 32 -72.50 -54.23 3.20
N GLY A 33 -71.70 -53.48 2.43
CA GLY A 33 -71.94 -52.10 2.00
C GLY A 33 -71.63 -51.03 3.05
N LEU A 34 -71.07 -51.42 4.19
CA LEU A 34 -70.62 -50.54 5.26
C LEU A 34 -69.13 -50.79 5.50
N LEU A 35 -68.37 -49.72 5.71
CA LEU A 35 -66.95 -49.87 6.06
C LEU A 35 -66.80 -50.14 7.55
N ASP A 36 -66.30 -51.32 7.89
CA ASP A 36 -66.05 -51.73 9.27
C ASP A 36 -64.61 -51.44 9.72
N LEU A 37 -64.37 -51.46 11.03
CA LEU A 37 -63.06 -51.17 11.62
C LEU A 37 -62.01 -52.23 11.21
N GLY A 38 -61.11 -51.87 10.29
CA GLY A 38 -60.04 -52.74 9.80
C GLY A 38 -60.10 -53.03 8.29
N GLU A 39 -61.16 -52.60 7.60
CA GLU A 39 -61.32 -52.73 6.15
C GLU A 39 -60.72 -51.52 5.42
N GLN A 40 -60.12 -51.75 4.23
CA GLN A 40 -59.69 -50.65 3.36
C GLN A 40 -60.85 -50.14 2.49
N CYS A 41 -61.78 -51.03 2.15
CA CYS A 41 -62.99 -50.77 1.37
C CYS A 41 -64.05 -51.84 1.69
N ASP A 42 -65.32 -51.60 1.38
CA ASP A 42 -66.38 -52.63 1.38
C ASP A 42 -67.27 -52.47 0.13
N GLY A 43 -67.24 -53.45 -0.77
CA GLY A 43 -68.04 -53.42 -2.00
C GLY A 43 -67.74 -52.18 -2.86
N ALA A 44 -68.73 -51.30 -3.03
CA ALA A 44 -68.57 -50.03 -3.76
C ALA A 44 -68.08 -48.87 -2.88
N ALA A 45 -67.98 -49.06 -1.57
CA ALA A 45 -67.53 -48.04 -0.62
C ALA A 45 -65.99 -48.00 -0.58
N LEU A 46 -65.39 -47.19 -1.47
CA LEU A 46 -63.94 -46.99 -1.58
C LEU A 46 -63.41 -45.78 -0.75
N GLN A 47 -64.28 -45.08 -0.02
CA GLN A 47 -63.96 -43.86 0.74
C GLN A 47 -63.35 -42.71 -0.06
N GLY A 48 -63.70 -42.59 -1.35
CA GLY A 48 -63.12 -41.58 -2.22
C GLY A 48 -61.69 -41.89 -2.67
N ALA A 49 -61.15 -43.06 -2.34
CA ALA A 49 -59.93 -43.55 -2.94
C ALA A 49 -60.15 -43.82 -4.44
N THR A 50 -59.16 -43.43 -5.22
CA THR A 50 -59.04 -43.64 -6.66
C THR A 50 -57.62 -44.15 -6.95
N CYS A 51 -57.37 -44.70 -8.13
CA CYS A 51 -56.00 -45.06 -8.52
C CYS A 51 -55.05 -43.86 -8.39
N ALA A 52 -55.49 -42.66 -8.80
CA ALA A 52 -54.74 -41.42 -8.64
C ALA A 52 -54.43 -41.07 -7.18
N SER A 53 -55.41 -41.16 -6.27
CA SER A 53 -55.19 -40.84 -4.86
C SER A 53 -54.35 -41.89 -4.13
N LEU A 54 -54.20 -43.09 -4.71
CA LEU A 54 -53.31 -44.15 -4.21
C LEU A 54 -51.92 -44.11 -4.85
N GLY A 55 -51.63 -43.10 -5.68
CA GLY A 55 -50.31 -42.85 -6.26
C GLY A 55 -50.01 -43.61 -7.56
N TYR A 56 -51.00 -44.20 -8.21
CA TYR A 56 -50.81 -44.97 -9.45
C TYR A 56 -50.89 -44.11 -10.71
N TYR A 57 -50.12 -44.50 -11.73
CA TYR A 57 -50.02 -43.76 -13.00
C TYR A 57 -51.27 -43.85 -13.87
N ASN A 58 -51.98 -44.99 -13.85
CA ASN A 58 -53.28 -45.09 -14.53
C ASN A 58 -54.38 -44.46 -13.68
N THR A 59 -54.42 -43.13 -13.70
CA THR A 59 -55.40 -42.32 -12.96
C THR A 59 -56.85 -42.55 -13.40
N VAL A 60 -57.08 -43.10 -14.60
CA VAL A 60 -58.40 -43.45 -15.14
C VAL A 60 -58.80 -44.92 -14.88
N GLY A 61 -57.92 -45.70 -14.24
CA GLY A 61 -58.20 -47.07 -13.82
C GLY A 61 -59.34 -47.16 -12.80
N ILE A 62 -60.06 -48.28 -12.83
CA ILE A 62 -61.17 -48.56 -11.92
C ILE A 62 -60.62 -49.25 -10.68
N LEU A 63 -60.47 -48.50 -9.59
CA LEU A 63 -60.20 -49.08 -8.27
C LEU A 63 -61.43 -49.88 -7.81
N ALA A 64 -61.26 -51.14 -7.47
CA ALA A 64 -62.33 -51.98 -6.94
C ALA A 64 -62.01 -52.45 -5.52
N CYS A 65 -62.97 -53.13 -4.89
CA CYS A 65 -62.77 -53.75 -3.58
C CYS A 65 -62.81 -55.28 -3.70
N ARG A 66 -61.80 -55.95 -3.16
CA ARG A 66 -61.74 -57.42 -3.14
C ARG A 66 -62.68 -57.99 -2.09
N ALA A 67 -62.98 -59.28 -2.21
CA ALA A 67 -63.81 -60.01 -1.24
C ALA A 67 -63.17 -60.16 0.16
N ASP A 68 -61.91 -59.76 0.32
CA ASP A 68 -61.19 -59.69 1.59
C ASP A 68 -61.07 -58.25 2.13
N CYS A 69 -61.78 -57.29 1.52
CA CYS A 69 -61.83 -55.88 1.93
C CYS A 69 -60.51 -55.12 1.83
N THR A 70 -59.65 -55.58 0.90
CA THR A 70 -58.49 -54.83 0.41
C THR A 70 -58.79 -54.20 -0.95
N TYR A 71 -58.11 -53.10 -1.27
CA TYR A 71 -58.24 -52.48 -2.59
C TYR A 71 -57.75 -53.42 -3.70
N ASP A 72 -58.56 -53.60 -4.74
CA ASP A 72 -58.15 -54.23 -5.98
C ASP A 72 -57.56 -53.18 -6.92
N VAL A 73 -56.24 -53.20 -7.04
CA VAL A 73 -55.46 -52.22 -7.81
C VAL A 73 -55.06 -52.74 -9.19
N SER A 74 -55.59 -53.88 -9.64
CA SER A 74 -55.18 -54.51 -10.89
C SER A 74 -55.40 -53.64 -12.13
N ASP A 75 -56.35 -52.70 -12.09
CA ASP A 75 -56.65 -51.77 -13.19
C ASP A 75 -55.93 -50.41 -13.03
N CYS A 76 -55.28 -50.18 -11.87
CA CYS A 76 -54.58 -48.93 -11.57
C CYS A 76 -53.19 -48.81 -12.23
N GLY A 77 -52.67 -49.88 -12.85
CA GLY A 77 -51.36 -49.86 -13.50
C GLY A 77 -50.19 -49.82 -12.51
N ALA A 78 -49.06 -49.28 -12.94
CA ALA A 78 -47.84 -49.12 -12.15
C ALA A 78 -47.91 -47.90 -11.21
N ARG A 79 -46.99 -47.84 -10.26
CA ARG A 79 -46.78 -46.67 -9.39
C ARG A 79 -45.33 -46.58 -8.93
N CYS A 80 -44.91 -45.38 -8.56
CA CYS A 80 -43.67 -45.20 -7.84
C CYS A 80 -43.66 -45.98 -6.51
N GLY A 81 -42.61 -46.79 -6.32
CA GLY A 81 -42.39 -47.63 -5.14
C GLY A 81 -42.98 -49.04 -5.25
N ASP A 82 -43.26 -49.54 -6.46
CA ASP A 82 -43.72 -50.92 -6.71
C ASP A 82 -42.59 -51.92 -7.02
N SER A 83 -41.34 -51.48 -6.89
CA SER A 83 -40.09 -52.24 -7.13
C SER A 83 -39.80 -52.54 -8.60
N THR A 84 -40.61 -52.03 -9.53
CA THR A 84 -40.35 -52.02 -10.97
C THR A 84 -40.05 -50.60 -11.43
N VAL A 85 -39.19 -50.44 -12.46
CA VAL A 85 -38.93 -49.12 -13.04
C VAL A 85 -39.72 -49.01 -14.33
N ASP A 86 -40.86 -48.32 -14.27
CA ASP A 86 -41.81 -48.14 -15.35
C ASP A 86 -41.44 -46.94 -16.23
N VAL A 87 -40.35 -47.11 -16.99
CA VAL A 87 -39.80 -46.09 -17.90
C VAL A 87 -40.85 -45.53 -18.89
N GLY A 88 -41.84 -46.35 -19.27
CA GLY A 88 -42.95 -45.96 -20.15
C GLY A 88 -43.87 -44.90 -19.55
N ASP A 89 -43.91 -44.81 -18.22
CA ASP A 89 -44.70 -43.86 -17.44
C ASP A 89 -43.85 -42.73 -16.83
N GLY A 90 -42.54 -42.68 -17.16
CA GLY A 90 -41.64 -41.58 -16.84
C GLY A 90 -40.75 -41.78 -15.62
N GLU A 91 -40.75 -42.97 -15.01
CA GLU A 91 -39.86 -43.28 -13.90
C GLU A 91 -38.38 -43.36 -14.34
N GLN A 92 -37.51 -42.78 -13.53
CA GLN A 92 -36.05 -42.91 -13.67
C GLN A 92 -35.51 -44.04 -12.79
N CYS A 93 -36.15 -44.29 -11.66
CA CYS A 93 -35.79 -45.27 -10.63
C CYS A 93 -37.05 -45.65 -9.82
N ASP A 94 -36.97 -46.69 -8.99
CA ASP A 94 -38.04 -47.06 -8.04
C ASP A 94 -37.43 -47.54 -6.72
N GLY A 95 -37.59 -46.75 -5.65
CA GLY A 95 -37.07 -47.08 -4.32
C GLY A 95 -35.56 -47.33 -4.32
N GLN A 96 -35.13 -48.59 -4.21
CA GLN A 96 -33.71 -49.00 -4.27
C GLN A 96 -33.25 -49.40 -5.68
N ASN A 97 -34.19 -49.53 -6.62
CA ASN A 97 -33.92 -49.88 -8.01
C ASN A 97 -33.56 -48.61 -8.82
N LEU A 98 -32.27 -48.28 -8.87
CA LEU A 98 -31.75 -47.13 -9.59
C LEU A 98 -31.58 -47.37 -11.11
N PHE A 99 -32.18 -48.43 -11.64
CA PHE A 99 -32.09 -48.84 -13.04
C PHE A 99 -30.65 -48.96 -13.58
N GLY A 100 -29.72 -49.38 -12.70
CA GLY A 100 -28.30 -49.54 -13.03
C GLY A 100 -27.50 -48.23 -13.08
N ASN A 101 -28.13 -47.09 -12.77
CA ASN A 101 -27.43 -45.81 -12.67
C ASN A 101 -26.79 -45.61 -11.31
N SER A 102 -25.76 -44.76 -11.31
CA SER A 102 -24.97 -44.34 -10.17
C SER A 102 -24.61 -42.87 -10.37
N CYS A 103 -24.10 -42.22 -9.33
CA CYS A 103 -23.57 -40.86 -9.47
C CYS A 103 -22.54 -40.78 -10.63
N GLN A 104 -21.66 -41.78 -10.75
CA GLN A 104 -20.66 -41.86 -11.82
C GLN A 104 -21.24 -42.00 -13.22
N SER A 105 -22.34 -42.74 -13.39
CA SER A 105 -22.97 -42.88 -14.72
C SER A 105 -23.74 -41.62 -15.13
N LEU A 106 -24.08 -40.75 -14.17
CA LEU A 106 -24.73 -39.46 -14.40
C LEU A 106 -23.72 -38.29 -14.53
N GLY A 107 -22.42 -38.56 -14.43
CA GLY A 107 -21.35 -37.56 -14.61
C GLY A 107 -20.68 -37.07 -13.33
N TYR A 108 -21.15 -37.48 -12.15
CA TYR A 108 -20.56 -37.09 -10.86
C TYR A 108 -19.33 -37.95 -10.51
N GLY A 109 -18.45 -37.48 -9.65
CA GLY A 109 -17.23 -38.20 -9.29
C GLY A 109 -17.46 -39.40 -8.38
N SER A 110 -18.31 -39.22 -7.35
CA SER A 110 -18.63 -40.27 -6.38
C SER A 110 -19.96 -40.02 -5.67
N GLY A 111 -20.22 -40.74 -4.57
CA GLY A 111 -21.44 -40.59 -3.76
C GLY A 111 -22.44 -41.73 -3.94
N VAL A 112 -23.62 -41.54 -3.35
CA VAL A 112 -24.73 -42.50 -3.37
C VAL A 112 -25.93 -41.83 -4.04
N LEU A 113 -26.28 -42.32 -5.21
CA LEU A 113 -27.47 -41.90 -5.93
C LEU A 113 -28.70 -42.51 -5.22
N ALA A 114 -29.72 -41.69 -4.97
CA ALA A 114 -30.98 -42.15 -4.39
C ALA A 114 -32.12 -41.97 -5.39
N CYS A 115 -33.26 -42.59 -5.09
CA CYS A 115 -34.49 -42.39 -5.80
C CYS A 115 -35.44 -41.55 -4.94
N GLY A 116 -35.94 -40.44 -5.47
CA GLY A 116 -36.93 -39.59 -4.80
C GLY A 116 -38.30 -40.27 -4.71
N ASP A 117 -39.18 -39.72 -3.86
CA ASP A 117 -40.57 -40.19 -3.70
C ASP A 117 -41.42 -40.00 -4.97
N ASP A 118 -40.91 -39.26 -5.95
CA ASP A 118 -41.51 -39.04 -7.28
C ASP A 118 -40.86 -39.91 -8.38
N CYS A 119 -39.99 -40.85 -7.99
CA CYS A 119 -39.26 -41.74 -8.90
C CYS A 119 -38.33 -41.02 -9.89
N THR A 120 -37.86 -39.83 -9.52
CA THR A 120 -36.73 -39.14 -10.15
C THR A 120 -35.43 -39.37 -9.39
N TYR A 121 -34.29 -39.27 -10.07
CA TYR A 121 -32.99 -39.38 -9.40
C TYR A 121 -32.78 -38.24 -8.40
N ASP A 122 -32.55 -38.59 -7.14
CA ASP A 122 -32.08 -37.66 -6.13
C ASP A 122 -30.55 -37.66 -6.12
N THR A 123 -29.98 -36.59 -6.68
CA THR A 123 -28.53 -36.38 -6.79
C THR A 123 -27.92 -35.69 -5.57
N SER A 124 -28.70 -35.39 -4.52
CA SER A 124 -28.19 -34.72 -3.32
C SER A 124 -27.13 -35.53 -2.56
N GLY A 125 -27.11 -36.85 -2.75
CA GLY A 125 -26.08 -37.75 -2.23
C GLY A 125 -24.86 -37.97 -3.15
N CYS A 126 -24.85 -37.35 -4.32
CA CYS A 126 -23.71 -37.38 -5.25
C CYS A 126 -22.67 -36.32 -4.89
N THR A 127 -21.42 -36.58 -5.25
CA THR A 127 -20.28 -35.68 -5.04
C THR A 127 -19.66 -35.35 -6.38
N GLY A 128 -19.53 -34.05 -6.68
CA GLY A 128 -18.96 -33.52 -7.92
C GLY A 128 -17.51 -33.93 -8.18
N THR A 129 -17.05 -33.71 -9.42
CA THR A 129 -15.66 -33.94 -9.83
C THR A 129 -14.95 -32.63 -10.06
N CYS A 130 -14.17 -32.22 -9.07
CA CYS A 130 -13.47 -30.96 -9.15
C CYS A 130 -12.50 -30.84 -10.33
N GLY A 131 -12.57 -29.70 -11.02
CA GLY A 131 -11.72 -29.29 -12.12
C GLY A 131 -12.19 -29.80 -13.48
N ASN A 132 -13.48 -30.13 -13.61
CA ASN A 132 -14.06 -30.60 -14.87
C ASN A 132 -14.76 -29.49 -15.67
N GLY A 133 -14.86 -28.29 -15.10
CA GLY A 133 -15.46 -27.08 -15.66
C GLY A 133 -16.98 -27.00 -15.50
N ILE A 134 -17.58 -27.80 -14.61
CA ILE A 134 -19.01 -27.88 -14.38
C ILE A 134 -19.25 -27.67 -12.88
N MET A 135 -19.99 -26.62 -12.51
CA MET A 135 -20.33 -26.37 -11.10
C MET A 135 -21.44 -27.33 -10.64
N GLU A 136 -21.09 -28.30 -9.80
CA GLU A 136 -21.96 -29.39 -9.37
C GLU A 136 -22.41 -29.24 -7.91
N THR A 137 -23.35 -30.09 -7.49
CA THR A 137 -23.85 -30.05 -6.11
C THR A 137 -22.73 -30.47 -5.14
N GLY A 138 -22.34 -29.54 -4.26
CA GLY A 138 -21.29 -29.75 -3.25
C GLY A 138 -19.98 -29.01 -3.52
N GLU A 139 -19.82 -28.39 -4.69
CA GLU A 139 -18.66 -27.56 -5.04
C GLU A 139 -18.93 -26.09 -4.70
N SER A 140 -17.88 -25.37 -4.29
CA SER A 140 -17.96 -23.90 -4.08
C SER A 140 -17.49 -23.12 -5.32
N CYS A 141 -16.76 -23.78 -6.21
CA CYS A 141 -16.28 -23.30 -7.51
C CYS A 141 -15.85 -24.51 -8.37
N ASP A 142 -15.70 -24.36 -9.69
CA ASP A 142 -14.94 -25.27 -10.55
C ASP A 142 -14.37 -24.48 -11.75
N ASP A 143 -13.08 -24.15 -11.72
CA ASP A 143 -12.43 -23.33 -12.76
C ASP A 143 -11.94 -24.12 -13.99
N GLY A 144 -12.35 -25.38 -14.11
CA GLY A 144 -11.96 -26.26 -15.22
C GLY A 144 -10.60 -26.91 -15.05
N ASN A 145 -9.96 -26.82 -13.89
CA ASN A 145 -8.76 -27.55 -13.58
C ASN A 145 -8.59 -27.88 -12.07
N ALA A 146 -7.54 -28.62 -11.72
CA ALA A 146 -7.27 -29.03 -10.33
C ALA A 146 -5.93 -28.49 -9.80
N SER A 147 -5.48 -27.36 -10.36
CA SER A 147 -4.35 -26.63 -9.79
C SER A 147 -4.79 -25.99 -8.47
N ASN A 148 -3.81 -25.55 -7.69
CA ASN A 148 -4.09 -24.72 -6.53
C ASN A 148 -3.37 -23.39 -6.78
N MET A 149 -3.83 -22.33 -6.11
CA MET A 149 -3.40 -20.93 -6.20
C MET A 149 -3.81 -20.21 -7.49
N ASP A 150 -4.85 -20.68 -8.17
CA ASP A 150 -5.48 -20.08 -9.34
C ASP A 150 -6.96 -19.71 -9.15
N GLY A 151 -7.46 -19.85 -7.91
CA GLY A 151 -8.74 -19.34 -7.46
C GLY A 151 -9.73 -20.42 -7.05
N CYS A 152 -9.72 -21.57 -7.72
CA CYS A 152 -10.44 -22.75 -7.27
C CYS A 152 -9.47 -23.88 -6.94
N SER A 153 -9.48 -24.34 -5.70
CA SER A 153 -8.56 -25.39 -5.26
C SER A 153 -8.90 -26.74 -5.89
N SER A 154 -7.94 -27.66 -5.85
CA SER A 154 -8.13 -29.07 -6.23
C SER A 154 -9.23 -29.84 -5.47
N SER A 155 -9.82 -29.25 -4.42
CA SER A 155 -10.98 -29.76 -3.68
C SER A 155 -12.28 -28.98 -3.92
N CYS A 156 -12.27 -28.03 -4.85
CA CYS A 156 -13.40 -27.16 -5.22
C CYS A 156 -13.89 -26.26 -4.08
N ASP A 157 -12.93 -25.86 -3.25
CA ASP A 157 -13.04 -24.75 -2.32
C ASP A 157 -12.45 -23.49 -2.97
N VAL A 158 -13.16 -22.37 -2.86
CA VAL A 158 -12.64 -21.06 -3.28
C VAL A 158 -11.41 -20.74 -2.44
N GLU A 159 -10.33 -20.38 -3.12
CA GLU A 159 -9.05 -20.14 -2.46
C GLU A 159 -9.02 -18.78 -1.74
N VAL A 160 -8.19 -18.70 -0.71
CA VAL A 160 -8.07 -17.49 0.10
C VAL A 160 -7.52 -16.34 -0.76
N GLY A 161 -8.19 -15.19 -0.75
CA GLY A 161 -7.85 -14.03 -1.60
C GLY A 161 -8.55 -14.00 -2.96
N TRP A 162 -9.43 -14.97 -3.22
CA TRP A 162 -10.16 -15.10 -4.48
C TRP A 162 -11.68 -15.03 -4.28
N GLU A 163 -12.36 -14.51 -5.31
CA GLU A 163 -13.80 -14.60 -5.47
C GLU A 163 -14.09 -15.28 -6.81
N CYS A 164 -14.91 -16.32 -6.79
CA CYS A 164 -15.33 -17.06 -7.98
C CYS A 164 -16.82 -16.82 -8.24
N ASP A 165 -17.18 -16.68 -9.51
CA ASP A 165 -18.59 -16.69 -9.90
C ASP A 165 -19.19 -18.12 -9.86
N LEU A 166 -20.49 -18.20 -10.10
CA LEU A 166 -21.24 -19.47 -10.13
C LEU A 166 -21.45 -19.98 -11.57
N ASP A 167 -20.65 -19.52 -12.53
CA ASP A 167 -20.72 -20.00 -13.91
C ASP A 167 -20.03 -21.38 -14.05
N SER A 168 -20.10 -21.98 -15.24
CA SER A 168 -19.50 -23.29 -15.54
C SER A 168 -18.69 -23.21 -16.84
N PRO A 169 -17.36 -23.12 -16.78
CA PRO A 169 -16.51 -23.10 -15.57
C PRO A 169 -16.64 -21.78 -14.78
N SER A 170 -16.35 -21.84 -13.47
CA SER A 170 -16.25 -20.67 -12.60
C SER A 170 -15.11 -19.77 -13.04
N LEU A 171 -15.37 -18.46 -13.15
CA LEU A 171 -14.32 -17.46 -13.29
C LEU A 171 -13.91 -16.95 -11.91
N CYS A 172 -12.67 -17.23 -11.53
CA CYS A 172 -12.10 -16.74 -10.28
C CYS A 172 -11.20 -15.52 -10.53
N THR A 173 -11.39 -14.48 -9.71
CA THR A 173 -10.58 -13.26 -9.72
C THR A 173 -10.09 -12.93 -8.33
N THR A 174 -8.92 -12.33 -8.22
CA THR A 174 -8.36 -11.92 -6.93
C THR A 174 -9.12 -10.72 -6.35
N THR A 175 -9.21 -10.66 -5.03
CA THR A 175 -9.96 -9.63 -4.31
C THR A 175 -9.04 -8.55 -3.77
N CYS A 176 -8.88 -7.47 -4.53
CA CYS A 176 -7.99 -6.40 -4.13
C CYS A 176 -8.45 -5.64 -2.87
N GLY A 177 -7.56 -5.49 -1.89
CA GLY A 177 -7.73 -4.75 -0.65
C GLY A 177 -8.15 -5.60 0.56
N ASP A 178 -8.07 -6.93 0.47
CA ASP A 178 -8.40 -7.86 1.55
C ASP A 178 -7.19 -8.20 2.47
N SER A 179 -6.04 -7.56 2.20
CA SER A 179 -4.74 -7.76 2.83
C SER A 179 -4.06 -9.10 2.52
N ILE A 180 -4.43 -9.75 1.41
CA ILE A 180 -3.88 -11.02 0.96
C ILE A 180 -3.47 -10.89 -0.50
N ARG A 181 -2.17 -10.87 -0.80
CA ARG A 181 -1.73 -11.03 -2.20
C ARG A 181 -2.05 -12.44 -2.70
N ALA A 182 -2.92 -12.50 -3.69
CA ALA A 182 -3.29 -13.70 -4.41
C ALA A 182 -2.96 -13.56 -5.91
N GLY A 183 -2.74 -14.68 -6.60
CA GLY A 183 -2.52 -14.71 -8.05
C GLY A 183 -1.43 -13.76 -8.54
N ASP A 184 -1.81 -12.87 -9.47
CA ASP A 184 -0.93 -11.90 -10.15
C ASP A 184 -0.87 -10.52 -9.47
N GLU A 185 -1.42 -10.36 -8.27
CA GLU A 185 -1.39 -9.09 -7.53
C GLU A 185 0.04 -8.66 -7.19
N ALA A 186 0.42 -7.45 -7.59
CA ALA A 186 1.72 -6.90 -7.23
C ALA A 186 1.78 -6.52 -5.74
N CYS A 187 0.64 -6.11 -5.18
CA CYS A 187 0.43 -5.72 -3.79
C CYS A 187 -1.05 -5.91 -3.42
N ASP A 188 -1.37 -5.94 -2.13
CA ASP A 188 -2.74 -5.87 -1.64
C ASP A 188 -2.82 -4.96 -0.40
N GLY A 189 -3.49 -3.81 -0.53
CA GLY A 189 -3.67 -2.87 0.58
C GLY A 189 -2.33 -2.41 1.16
N ASN A 190 -1.95 -2.95 2.32
CA ASN A 190 -0.65 -2.70 2.97
C ASN A 190 0.38 -3.82 2.75
N ASP A 191 -0.02 -4.98 2.22
CA ASP A 191 0.93 -6.02 1.81
C ASP A 191 1.57 -5.64 0.48
N LEU A 192 2.72 -4.97 0.56
CA LEU A 192 3.54 -4.59 -0.59
C LEU A 192 4.55 -5.67 -0.99
N GLY A 193 4.53 -6.85 -0.36
CA GLY A 193 5.48 -7.90 -0.67
C GLY A 193 6.93 -7.65 -0.30
N GLY A 194 7.17 -6.69 0.59
CA GLY A 194 8.52 -6.24 0.92
C GLY A 194 9.11 -5.27 -0.11
N GLU A 195 8.35 -4.89 -1.15
CA GLU A 195 8.74 -3.82 -2.05
C GLU A 195 8.62 -2.45 -1.38
N SER A 196 9.45 -1.51 -1.83
CA SER A 196 9.47 -0.12 -1.38
C SER A 196 9.77 0.80 -2.56
N CYS A 197 9.67 2.11 -2.35
CA CYS A 197 10.09 3.07 -3.38
C CYS A 197 11.56 2.82 -3.80
N GLU A 198 12.43 2.46 -2.86
CA GLU A 198 13.84 2.13 -3.10
C GLU A 198 14.04 0.89 -3.97
N SER A 199 13.26 -0.18 -3.76
CA SER A 199 13.37 -1.37 -4.61
C SER A 199 12.87 -1.11 -6.04
N LEU A 200 11.92 -0.18 -6.20
CA LEU A 200 11.43 0.31 -7.50
C LEU A 200 12.33 1.38 -8.14
N GLY A 201 13.47 1.72 -7.53
CA GLY A 201 14.46 2.63 -8.08
C GLY A 201 14.27 4.11 -7.71
N TYR A 202 13.32 4.43 -6.84
CA TYR A 202 13.17 5.77 -6.27
C TYR A 202 14.12 5.96 -5.07
N PRO A 203 14.70 7.14 -4.85
CA PRO A 203 15.56 7.41 -3.71
C PRO A 203 14.89 7.36 -2.33
N GLY A 204 13.55 7.41 -2.27
CA GLY A 204 12.76 7.33 -1.05
C GLY A 204 11.26 7.58 -1.28
N GLY A 205 10.53 7.82 -0.19
CA GLY A 205 9.08 8.05 -0.19
C GLY A 205 8.30 6.87 0.38
N THR A 206 6.97 6.89 0.22
CA THR A 206 6.11 5.80 0.69
C THR A 206 5.49 5.11 -0.51
N LEU A 207 5.72 3.81 -0.67
CA LEU A 207 5.05 3.02 -1.69
C LEU A 207 3.64 2.66 -1.20
N GLY A 208 2.63 2.84 -2.04
CA GLY A 208 1.26 2.40 -1.76
C GLY A 208 0.83 1.26 -2.67
N CYS A 209 -0.35 0.72 -2.41
CA CYS A 209 -1.05 -0.17 -3.33
C CYS A 209 -2.27 0.54 -3.92
N SER A 210 -2.50 0.38 -5.23
CA SER A 210 -3.67 0.91 -5.92
C SER A 210 -4.89 0.01 -5.68
N ILE A 211 -6.08 0.50 -6.05
CA ILE A 211 -7.31 -0.31 -6.04
C ILE A 211 -7.33 -1.40 -7.12
N GLU A 212 -6.38 -1.37 -8.05
CA GLU A 212 -6.18 -2.40 -9.09
C GLU A 212 -5.04 -3.35 -8.72
N CYS A 213 -4.61 -3.36 -7.45
CA CYS A 213 -3.55 -4.21 -6.93
C CYS A 213 -2.21 -4.09 -7.68
N THR A 214 -1.95 -2.87 -8.14
CA THR A 214 -0.67 -2.43 -8.73
C THR A 214 0.03 -1.43 -7.80
N PHE A 215 1.36 -1.37 -7.86
CA PHE A 215 2.12 -0.42 -7.05
C PHE A 215 1.73 1.03 -7.36
N ASN A 216 1.42 1.78 -6.30
CA ASN A 216 1.14 3.20 -6.36
C ASN A 216 2.39 3.99 -5.97
N GLU A 217 3.11 4.45 -6.99
CA GLU A 217 4.37 5.19 -6.86
C GLU A 217 4.17 6.71 -6.64
N SER A 218 2.93 7.19 -6.52
CA SER A 218 2.63 8.64 -6.45
C SER A 218 3.19 9.34 -5.21
N GLN A 219 3.51 8.59 -4.16
CA GLN A 219 4.14 9.08 -2.93
C GLN A 219 5.63 8.69 -2.85
N CYS A 220 6.19 8.06 -3.89
CA CYS A 220 7.62 7.93 -4.05
C CYS A 220 8.24 9.28 -4.42
N THR A 221 9.43 9.54 -3.89
CA THR A 221 10.08 10.85 -3.98
C THR A 221 11.48 10.72 -4.53
N MET A 222 11.89 11.73 -5.30
CA MET A 222 13.29 11.87 -5.73
C MET A 222 14.19 12.45 -4.62
N ASP A 223 13.58 12.98 -3.58
CA ASP A 223 14.25 13.38 -2.35
C ASP A 223 14.83 12.16 -1.65
N ARG A 224 15.85 12.40 -0.83
CA ARG A 224 16.54 11.34 -0.12
C ARG A 224 16.61 11.65 1.37
N LEU A 225 16.17 10.71 2.20
CA LEU A 225 16.36 10.80 3.64
C LEU A 225 17.77 10.33 4.02
N SER A 226 18.57 11.20 4.61
CA SER A 226 19.78 10.82 5.34
C SER A 226 19.43 10.49 6.78
N PRO A 227 19.92 9.37 7.34
CA PRO A 227 19.70 9.04 8.75
C PRO A 227 20.39 10.01 9.72
N ASN A 228 21.37 10.80 9.26
CA ASN A 228 22.16 11.69 10.12
C ASN A 228 21.80 13.17 9.98
N ILE A 229 21.40 13.60 8.77
CA ILE A 229 21.14 15.03 8.48
C ILE A 229 19.72 15.30 7.96
N GLY A 230 18.86 14.29 7.91
CA GLY A 230 17.48 14.44 7.48
C GLY A 230 17.34 14.54 5.96
N MET A 231 16.35 15.30 5.50
CA MET A 231 15.95 15.30 4.09
C MET A 231 16.98 16.03 3.21
N LEU A 232 17.33 15.39 2.09
CA LEU A 232 17.96 16.03 0.95
C LEU A 232 16.95 16.18 -0.19
N LYS A 233 16.75 17.41 -0.63
CA LYS A 233 15.83 17.76 -1.71
C LYS A 233 16.46 17.48 -3.05
N ASN A 234 15.71 16.84 -3.94
CA ASN A 234 16.10 16.66 -5.32
C ASN A 234 16.13 18.01 -6.04
N VAL A 235 17.26 18.31 -6.66
CA VAL A 235 17.45 19.46 -7.54
C VAL A 235 17.62 18.90 -8.96
N PRO A 236 16.62 19.07 -9.84
CA PRO A 236 16.68 18.50 -11.18
C PRO A 236 17.78 19.15 -12.01
N ALA A 237 18.28 18.41 -13.00
CA ALA A 237 19.19 18.96 -13.99
C ALA A 237 18.52 20.09 -14.77
N GLY A 238 19.31 21.08 -15.20
CA GLY A 238 18.76 22.22 -15.93
C GLY A 238 19.82 23.16 -16.47
N THR A 239 19.36 24.13 -17.26
CA THR A 239 20.21 25.21 -17.80
C THR A 239 19.63 26.56 -17.41
N PHE A 240 20.48 27.49 -16.98
CA PHE A 240 20.06 28.82 -16.55
C PHE A 240 21.04 29.91 -16.98
N GLN A 241 20.53 31.14 -17.13
CA GLN A 241 21.37 32.33 -17.22
C GLN A 241 21.93 32.64 -15.83
N ARG A 242 23.26 32.68 -15.70
CA ARG A 242 23.93 33.00 -14.41
C ARG A 242 24.08 34.50 -14.17
N ASP A 243 23.84 35.32 -15.19
CA ASP A 243 23.83 36.78 -15.13
C ASP A 243 22.96 37.34 -16.26
N ALA A 244 22.86 38.67 -16.37
CA ALA A 244 22.01 39.35 -17.36
C ALA A 244 22.44 39.14 -18.82
N THR A 245 23.61 38.55 -19.09
CA THR A 245 24.11 38.25 -20.43
C THR A 245 23.48 36.98 -20.96
N ALA A 246 22.67 37.08 -22.01
CA ALA A 246 21.86 35.96 -22.50
C ALA A 246 22.64 34.68 -22.91
N THR A 247 23.91 34.84 -23.30
CA THR A 247 24.79 33.74 -23.70
C THR A 247 25.55 33.10 -22.53
N ASN A 248 25.53 33.72 -21.35
CA ASN A 248 26.21 33.20 -20.16
C ASN A 248 25.32 32.16 -19.47
N LEU A 249 25.30 30.95 -20.05
CA LEU A 249 24.47 29.84 -19.59
C LEU A 249 25.26 28.82 -18.77
N SER A 250 24.69 28.37 -17.67
CA SER A 250 25.23 27.29 -16.86
C SER A 250 24.28 26.10 -16.94
N THR A 251 24.79 24.95 -17.35
CA THR A 251 24.09 23.67 -17.28
C THR A 251 24.59 22.92 -16.06
N VAL A 252 23.67 22.42 -15.23
CA VAL A 252 23.99 21.62 -14.05
C VAL A 252 23.29 20.27 -14.14
N SER A 253 24.03 19.21 -13.82
CA SER A 253 23.50 17.86 -13.63
C SER A 253 22.55 17.81 -12.43
N ALA A 254 21.68 16.80 -12.37
CA ALA A 254 20.82 16.60 -11.22
C ALA A 254 21.66 16.24 -9.99
N PHE A 255 21.22 16.70 -8.82
CA PHE A 255 21.87 16.41 -7.55
C PHE A 255 20.84 16.53 -6.42
N ARG A 256 21.26 16.21 -5.19
CA ARG A 256 20.45 16.33 -3.99
C ARG A 256 21.12 17.29 -3.01
N MET A 257 20.36 18.17 -2.40
CA MET A 257 20.86 19.19 -1.47
C MET A 257 20.19 19.08 -0.11
N SER A 258 20.93 19.18 0.98
CA SER A 258 20.35 19.20 2.33
C SER A 258 19.29 20.29 2.43
N GLN A 259 18.11 19.91 2.94
CA GLN A 259 16.95 20.79 3.03
C GLN A 259 17.26 22.08 3.80
N TYR A 260 18.13 21.94 4.80
CA TYR A 260 18.59 22.97 5.70
C TYR A 260 20.11 23.11 5.62
N GLU A 261 20.61 24.24 6.15
CA GLU A 261 21.99 24.37 6.59
C GLU A 261 22.30 23.28 7.64
N ILE A 262 23.55 22.84 7.73
CA ILE A 262 23.93 21.82 8.74
C ILE A 262 23.77 22.41 10.14
N THR A 263 23.00 21.75 11.00
CA THR A 263 22.75 22.25 12.37
C THR A 263 23.90 21.95 13.32
N ARG A 264 23.93 22.65 14.44
CA ARG A 264 24.89 22.41 15.53
C ARG A 264 24.75 20.99 16.13
N ALA A 265 23.51 20.50 16.21
CA ALA A 265 23.23 19.11 16.61
C ALA A 265 23.82 18.11 15.61
N GLN A 266 23.55 18.31 14.31
CA GLN A 266 24.03 17.45 13.24
C GLN A 266 25.57 17.44 13.16
N TRP A 267 26.21 18.61 13.32
CA TRP A 267 27.67 18.72 13.42
C TRP A 267 28.25 17.75 14.44
N THR A 268 27.73 17.82 15.67
CA THR A 268 28.22 17.00 16.79
C THR A 268 27.93 15.52 16.56
N ALA A 269 26.72 15.18 16.10
CA ALA A 269 26.30 13.80 15.86
C ALA A 269 27.15 13.11 14.78
N VAL A 270 27.44 13.80 13.68
CA VAL A 270 28.18 13.25 12.54
C VAL A 270 29.68 13.15 12.84
N THR A 271 30.25 14.17 13.47
CA THR A 271 31.71 14.26 13.60
C THR A 271 32.25 13.67 14.90
N GLY A 272 31.41 13.62 15.94
CA GLY A 272 31.82 13.33 17.31
C GLY A 272 32.69 14.43 17.93
N TRP A 273 32.85 15.58 17.26
CA TRP A 273 33.63 16.71 17.75
C TRP A 273 32.77 17.65 18.58
N ALA A 274 33.43 18.47 19.40
CA ALA A 274 32.75 19.57 20.08
C ALA A 274 32.18 20.56 19.05
N ASP A 275 31.00 21.10 19.35
CA ASP A 275 30.38 22.17 18.56
C ASP A 275 31.26 23.44 18.59
N PRO A 276 31.75 23.93 17.43
CA PRO A 276 32.61 25.12 17.37
C PRO A 276 31.82 26.43 17.50
N SER A 277 30.48 26.38 17.46
CA SER A 277 29.61 27.54 17.36
C SER A 277 29.68 28.45 18.59
N ASN A 278 29.64 29.77 18.36
CA ASN A 278 29.50 30.72 19.45
C ASN A 278 28.06 30.79 19.94
N THR A 279 27.80 30.28 21.15
CA THR A 279 26.47 30.24 21.77
C THR A 279 25.86 31.62 22.04
N GLY A 280 26.66 32.69 22.08
CA GLY A 280 26.17 34.06 22.21
C GLY A 280 25.41 34.57 20.98
N TYR A 281 25.64 33.95 19.82
CA TYR A 281 25.03 34.31 18.53
C TYR A 281 24.12 33.19 17.99
N SER A 282 23.54 32.37 18.87
CA SER A 282 22.65 31.26 18.50
C SER A 282 21.53 31.06 19.54
N SER A 283 20.35 30.58 19.13
CA SER A 283 19.27 30.18 20.05
C SER A 283 19.40 28.79 20.64
N GLY A 284 20.10 27.87 19.98
CA GLY A 284 20.06 26.46 20.36
C GLY A 284 20.76 25.56 19.35
N THR A 285 20.61 24.26 19.52
CA THR A 285 21.31 23.25 18.70
C THR A 285 20.71 23.04 17.32
N GLU A 286 19.47 23.50 17.11
CA GLU A 286 18.77 23.45 15.81
C GLU A 286 19.11 24.65 14.91
N ASP A 287 19.87 25.61 15.41
CA ASP A 287 20.50 26.65 14.59
C ASP A 287 21.60 26.05 13.70
N PRO A 288 21.96 26.70 12.57
CA PRO A 288 23.08 26.29 11.76
C PRO A 288 24.39 26.30 12.57
N VAL A 289 25.25 25.33 12.32
CA VAL A 289 26.61 25.35 12.82
C VAL A 289 27.35 26.55 12.22
N GLN A 290 28.05 27.29 13.08
CA GLN A 290 28.83 28.46 12.69
C GLN A 290 30.21 28.43 13.35
N GLN A 291 31.06 29.42 13.02
CA GLN A 291 32.50 29.35 13.28
C GLN A 291 33.19 28.16 12.59
N VAL A 292 32.66 27.75 11.44
CA VAL A 292 33.26 26.71 10.60
C VAL A 292 33.91 27.33 9.38
N SER A 293 35.12 26.87 9.10
CA SER A 293 35.90 27.23 7.93
C SER A 293 35.55 26.31 6.75
N TRP A 294 36.07 26.63 5.57
CA TRP A 294 35.92 25.77 4.40
C TRP A 294 36.59 24.39 4.64
N TYR A 295 37.72 24.36 5.34
CA TYR A 295 38.39 23.11 5.74
C TYR A 295 37.52 22.24 6.64
N ASP A 296 36.86 22.86 7.63
CA ASP A 296 35.95 22.17 8.54
C ASP A 296 34.77 21.55 7.77
N ALA A 297 34.21 22.30 6.82
CA ALA A 297 33.05 21.87 6.03
C ALA A 297 33.39 20.69 5.12
N ILE A 298 34.53 20.68 4.42
CA ILE A 298 34.94 19.52 3.60
C ILE A 298 35.25 18.29 4.46
N ALA A 299 35.78 18.49 5.68
CA ALA A 299 36.02 17.40 6.61
C ALA A 299 34.71 16.80 7.14
N PHE A 300 33.72 17.64 7.45
CA PHE A 300 32.37 17.20 7.80
C PHE A 300 31.75 16.36 6.66
N CYS A 301 31.84 16.83 5.42
CA CYS A 301 31.30 16.12 4.26
C CYS A 301 31.86 14.69 4.13
N ASN A 302 33.17 14.54 4.30
CA ASN A 302 33.81 13.23 4.26
C ASN A 302 33.45 12.36 5.47
N LYS A 303 33.35 12.92 6.68
CA LYS A 303 32.90 12.15 7.85
C LYS A 303 31.46 11.67 7.71
N LEU A 304 30.56 12.52 7.19
CA LEU A 304 29.19 12.13 6.88
C LEU A 304 29.15 11.00 5.84
N SER A 305 29.97 11.11 4.79
CA SER A 305 30.08 10.07 3.76
C SER A 305 30.51 8.73 4.36
N LEU A 306 31.55 8.72 5.19
CA LEU A 306 32.02 7.50 5.86
C LEU A 306 30.98 6.92 6.83
N LEU A 307 30.29 7.78 7.59
CA LEU A 307 29.27 7.37 8.54
C LEU A 307 28.07 6.68 7.86
N GLU A 308 27.77 7.08 6.61
CA GLU A 308 26.71 6.49 5.80
C GLU A 308 27.20 5.42 4.81
N GLY A 309 28.45 4.96 4.93
CA GLY A 309 29.00 3.91 4.08
C GLY A 309 29.23 4.30 2.61
N LEU A 310 29.40 5.60 2.34
CA LEU A 310 29.56 6.18 1.01
C LEU A 310 31.02 6.47 0.70
N THR A 311 31.33 6.65 -0.58
CA THR A 311 32.67 7.02 -1.04
C THR A 311 32.94 8.49 -0.70
N PRO A 312 33.98 8.83 0.10
CA PRO A 312 34.34 10.21 0.37
C PRO A 312 34.69 10.99 -0.90
N VAL A 313 34.24 12.24 -0.99
CA VAL A 313 34.50 13.10 -2.16
C VAL A 313 35.89 13.71 -2.10
N TYR A 314 36.34 14.14 -0.92
CA TYR A 314 37.56 14.94 -0.82
C TYR A 314 38.80 14.12 -0.46
N ALA A 315 39.95 14.52 -1.01
CA ALA A 315 41.25 14.02 -0.60
C ALA A 315 42.19 15.20 -0.32
N VAL A 316 42.95 15.11 0.78
CA VAL A 316 43.96 16.07 1.19
C VAL A 316 45.25 15.29 1.46
N SER A 317 46.37 15.76 0.90
CA SER A 317 47.65 15.05 1.02
C SER A 317 48.06 14.87 2.49
N GLY A 318 48.28 13.62 2.89
CA GLY A 318 48.68 13.29 4.26
C GLY A 318 47.56 13.28 5.29
N VAL A 319 46.29 13.41 4.87
CA VAL A 319 45.12 13.36 5.76
C VAL A 319 44.33 12.08 5.51
N ASP A 320 44.07 11.34 6.59
CA ASP A 320 43.09 10.26 6.63
C ASP A 320 41.82 10.76 7.34
N PHE A 321 40.75 10.95 6.58
CA PHE A 321 39.48 11.47 7.11
C PHE A 321 38.78 10.51 8.10
N SER A 322 39.09 9.21 8.05
CA SER A 322 38.49 8.21 8.94
C SER A 322 38.98 8.39 10.38
N THR A 323 40.23 8.78 10.55
CA THR A 323 40.88 8.99 11.85
C THR A 323 41.08 10.46 12.21
N LEU A 324 40.77 11.38 11.29
CA LEU A 324 40.88 12.82 11.49
C LEU A 324 40.14 13.30 12.75
N THR A 325 40.84 14.07 13.56
CA THR A 325 40.32 14.82 14.72
C THR A 325 40.21 16.31 14.39
N TYR A 326 39.33 17.03 15.08
CA TYR A 326 39.12 18.46 14.83
C TYR A 326 40.40 19.29 14.97
N ALA A 327 41.26 18.97 15.94
CA ALA A 327 42.51 19.69 16.20
C ALA A 327 43.55 19.55 15.08
N GLN A 328 43.41 18.57 14.18
CA GLN A 328 44.28 18.38 13.02
C GLN A 328 43.84 19.24 11.82
N ILE A 329 42.66 19.87 11.88
CA ILE A 329 42.20 20.79 10.84
C ILE A 329 42.89 22.15 11.04
N PRO A 330 43.58 22.71 10.03
CA PRO A 330 44.31 23.96 10.18
C PRO A 330 43.43 25.14 10.63
N ALA A 331 43.97 25.93 11.56
CA ALA A 331 43.43 27.23 11.95
C ALA A 331 44.00 28.40 11.13
N ALA A 332 45.06 28.15 10.37
CA ALA A 332 45.76 29.11 9.53
C ALA A 332 45.78 28.63 8.07
N ASP A 333 46.36 29.44 7.19
CA ASP A 333 46.57 29.04 5.80
C ASP A 333 47.42 27.77 5.71
N ASP A 334 47.02 26.82 4.87
CA ASP A 334 47.68 25.52 4.75
C ASP A 334 47.66 25.05 3.29
N ALA A 335 48.85 24.80 2.74
CA ALA A 335 49.01 24.46 1.33
C ALA A 335 48.40 23.10 0.96
N ALA A 336 48.42 22.11 1.85
CA ALA A 336 47.86 20.79 1.57
C ALA A 336 46.33 20.84 1.54
N TRP A 337 45.73 21.55 2.49
CA TRP A 337 44.27 21.74 2.54
C TRP A 337 43.76 22.67 1.44
N ASN A 338 44.52 23.70 1.05
CA ASN A 338 44.23 24.50 -0.14
C ASN A 338 44.24 23.67 -1.43
N ALA A 339 45.13 22.67 -1.50
CA ALA A 339 45.25 21.75 -2.62
C ALA A 339 44.29 20.54 -2.55
N ALA A 340 43.27 20.57 -1.69
CA ALA A 340 42.26 19.52 -1.61
C ALA A 340 41.66 19.23 -3.00
N THR A 341 41.54 17.94 -3.33
CA THR A 341 40.95 17.49 -4.59
C THR A 341 39.59 16.84 -4.34
N ALA A 342 38.67 16.95 -5.30
CA ALA A 342 37.36 16.32 -5.25
C ALA A 342 37.25 15.19 -6.30
N ASN A 343 36.85 14.00 -5.86
CA ASN A 343 36.43 12.90 -6.72
C ASN A 343 34.95 13.09 -7.09
N TRP A 344 34.70 13.65 -8.26
CA TRP A 344 33.36 13.99 -8.72
C TRP A 344 32.51 12.78 -9.17
N ALA A 345 33.11 11.59 -9.25
CA ALA A 345 32.40 10.34 -9.49
C ALA A 345 31.98 9.64 -8.18
N ALA A 346 32.44 10.14 -7.02
CA ALA A 346 32.04 9.60 -5.73
C ALA A 346 30.57 9.92 -5.43
N ASP A 347 29.91 9.00 -4.73
CA ASP A 347 28.51 9.09 -4.34
C ASP A 347 28.31 9.79 -2.98
N GLY A 348 29.40 10.17 -2.29
CA GLY A 348 29.37 10.84 -1.01
C GLY A 348 28.94 12.31 -1.02
N TYR A 349 28.97 12.90 0.17
CA TYR A 349 28.61 14.29 0.43
C TYR A 349 29.75 15.24 0.09
N ARG A 350 29.38 16.45 -0.32
CA ARG A 350 30.29 17.55 -0.65
C ARG A 350 29.61 18.90 -0.47
N LEU A 351 30.39 19.96 -0.47
CA LEU A 351 29.88 21.32 -0.67
C LEU A 351 29.28 21.44 -2.09
N PRO A 352 28.22 22.26 -2.25
CA PRO A 352 27.74 22.61 -3.59
C PRO A 352 28.81 23.39 -4.34
N THR A 353 28.84 23.22 -5.66
CA THR A 353 29.49 24.21 -6.52
C THR A 353 28.68 25.51 -6.50
N GLU A 354 29.32 26.61 -6.89
CA GLU A 354 28.64 27.91 -6.96
C GLU A 354 27.43 27.87 -7.90
N MET A 355 27.52 27.12 -9.01
CA MET A 355 26.44 27.00 -9.99
C MET A 355 25.31 26.10 -9.49
N GLU A 356 25.60 25.00 -8.79
CA GLU A 356 24.58 24.18 -8.14
C GLU A 356 23.83 24.97 -7.06
N TRP A 357 24.56 25.72 -6.22
CA TRP A 357 23.95 26.57 -5.20
C TRP A 357 23.01 27.59 -5.82
N MET A 358 23.47 28.27 -6.88
CA MET A 358 22.68 29.28 -7.55
C MET A 358 21.43 28.69 -8.23
N TRP A 359 21.56 27.51 -8.86
CA TRP A 359 20.44 26.82 -9.48
C TRP A 359 19.37 26.40 -8.46
N ALA A 360 19.81 25.84 -7.34
CA ALA A 360 18.95 25.50 -6.22
C ALA A 360 18.25 26.74 -5.65
N ALA A 361 18.97 27.86 -5.49
CA ALA A 361 18.42 29.13 -5.02
C ALA A 361 17.37 29.75 -5.96
N MET A 362 17.48 29.50 -7.27
CA MET A 362 16.47 29.90 -8.25
C MET A 362 15.20 29.04 -8.21
N GLY A 363 15.22 27.89 -7.54
CA GLY A 363 14.11 26.93 -7.50
C GLY A 363 14.11 25.92 -8.66
N ALA A 364 15.23 25.77 -9.37
CA ALA A 364 15.46 24.80 -10.44
C ALA A 364 14.37 24.67 -11.53
N ASP A 365 13.63 25.75 -11.79
CA ASP A 365 12.60 25.89 -12.83
C ASP A 365 11.58 24.72 -12.89
N LEU A 366 11.05 24.33 -11.72
CA LEU A 366 10.02 23.29 -11.62
C LEU A 366 8.75 23.60 -12.45
N ALA A 367 8.50 24.87 -12.76
CA ALA A 367 7.33 25.30 -13.52
C ALA A 367 7.47 25.05 -15.04
N ALA A 368 8.70 24.97 -15.55
CA ALA A 368 8.97 24.71 -16.97
C ALA A 368 10.20 23.79 -17.16
N PRO A 369 10.12 22.50 -16.75
CA PRO A 369 11.26 21.59 -16.82
C PRO A 369 11.87 21.49 -18.23
N GLY A 370 13.20 21.58 -18.31
CA GLY A 370 13.95 21.50 -19.57
C GLY A 370 14.05 22.81 -20.36
N VAL A 371 13.30 23.85 -19.98
CA VAL A 371 13.47 25.20 -20.56
C VAL A 371 14.65 25.90 -19.89
N THR A 372 15.39 26.71 -20.66
CA THR A 372 16.44 27.54 -20.07
C THR A 372 15.84 28.62 -19.18
N ASN A 373 16.17 28.60 -17.90
CA ASN A 373 15.74 29.63 -16.95
C ASN A 373 16.51 30.92 -17.20
N THR A 374 15.83 31.96 -17.67
CA THR A 374 16.45 33.25 -18.03
C THR A 374 16.24 34.35 -17.00
N THR A 375 15.36 34.16 -16.02
CA THR A 375 14.96 35.23 -15.08
C THR A 375 15.42 34.96 -13.64
N GLY A 376 15.73 33.72 -13.29
CA GLY A 376 16.05 33.32 -11.93
C GLY A 376 17.25 34.04 -11.32
N HIS A 377 18.25 34.42 -12.13
CA HIS A 377 19.42 35.17 -11.64
C HIS A 377 19.07 36.53 -11.04
N ALA A 378 17.94 37.12 -11.43
CA ALA A 378 17.50 38.42 -10.95
C ALA A 378 16.66 38.33 -9.66
N LYS A 379 16.39 37.12 -9.13
CA LYS A 379 15.66 36.96 -7.87
C LYS A 379 16.37 37.67 -6.72
N SER A 380 15.64 38.53 -6.01
CA SER A 380 16.14 39.31 -4.87
C SER A 380 16.41 38.45 -3.63
N PHE A 381 15.83 37.26 -3.57
CA PHE A 381 16.08 36.21 -2.57
C PHE A 381 15.49 34.88 -3.09
N ALA A 382 15.87 33.75 -2.50
CA ALA A 382 15.33 32.45 -2.86
C ALA A 382 13.83 32.35 -2.49
N GLY A 383 12.99 31.94 -3.44
CA GLY A 383 11.53 31.97 -3.30
C GLY A 383 10.89 33.32 -3.64
N SER A 384 11.65 34.30 -4.14
CA SER A 384 11.07 35.59 -4.55
C SER A 384 10.19 35.45 -5.79
N THR A 385 8.98 36.01 -5.71
CA THR A 385 8.03 36.22 -6.81
C THR A 385 8.06 37.66 -7.34
N GLY A 386 8.96 38.49 -6.83
CA GLY A 386 9.06 39.93 -7.11
C GLY A 386 8.09 40.80 -6.31
N THR A 387 7.11 40.23 -5.63
CA THR A 387 6.11 40.97 -4.82
C THR A 387 6.10 40.58 -3.35
N ASN A 388 6.59 39.39 -3.01
CA ASN A 388 6.71 38.92 -1.62
C ASN A 388 7.89 39.56 -0.88
N ALA A 389 7.80 39.59 0.46
CA ALA A 389 8.80 40.21 1.31
C ALA A 389 9.90 39.21 1.70
N ILE A 390 11.16 39.65 1.65
CA ILE A 390 12.32 38.83 2.04
C ILE A 390 12.25 38.34 3.50
N GLY A 391 11.64 39.13 4.41
CA GLY A 391 11.53 38.78 5.82
C GLY A 391 10.70 37.53 6.12
N ASP A 392 9.89 37.06 5.16
CA ASP A 392 9.16 35.81 5.28
C ASP A 392 10.04 34.59 4.94
N TYR A 393 11.12 34.80 4.18
CA TYR A 393 11.99 33.74 3.63
C TYR A 393 13.40 33.74 4.25
N ALA A 394 13.82 34.84 4.86
CA ALA A 394 15.18 35.01 5.34
C ALA A 394 15.26 35.56 6.78
N VAL A 395 16.27 35.12 7.51
CA VAL A 395 16.75 35.78 8.73
C VAL A 395 17.89 36.70 8.32
N PHE A 396 17.69 38.01 8.34
CA PHE A 396 18.65 38.97 7.79
C PHE A 396 18.55 40.35 8.46
N GLY A 397 19.55 41.20 8.24
CA GLY A 397 19.46 42.65 8.46
C GLY A 397 19.45 43.11 9.91
N TYR A 398 20.02 42.37 10.87
CA TYR A 398 20.01 42.78 12.28
C TYR A 398 20.50 44.22 12.52
N GLU A 399 21.60 44.62 11.88
CA GLU A 399 22.17 45.98 11.97
C GLU A 399 21.54 47.01 11.01
N THR A 400 20.54 46.60 10.22
CA THR A 400 19.91 47.48 9.23
C THR A 400 18.58 48.06 9.73
N SER A 401 17.97 48.93 8.93
CA SER A 401 16.62 49.46 9.14
C SER A 401 15.61 48.91 8.14
N GLU A 402 15.92 47.77 7.50
CA GLU A 402 15.09 47.18 6.45
C GLU A 402 13.80 46.57 7.02
N PHE A 403 12.73 46.64 6.24
CA PHE A 403 11.46 46.00 6.60
C PHE A 403 11.59 44.47 6.58
N GLY A 404 11.02 43.81 7.58
CA GLY A 404 11.06 42.34 7.71
C GLY A 404 12.38 41.76 8.24
N ARG A 405 13.34 42.62 8.63
CA ARG A 405 14.62 42.21 9.23
C ARG A 405 14.44 41.47 10.56
N THR A 406 15.44 40.71 10.95
CA THR A 406 15.56 40.15 12.30
C THR A 406 15.87 41.24 13.32
N THR A 407 15.39 41.06 14.55
CA THR A 407 15.64 41.95 15.70
C THR A 407 16.55 41.32 16.74
N THR A 408 17.00 40.08 16.51
CA THR A 408 17.90 39.36 17.39
C THR A 408 19.29 39.25 16.75
N GLN A 409 20.33 39.50 17.54
CA GLN A 409 21.73 39.44 17.09
C GLN A 409 22.24 38.00 17.09
N ARG A 410 21.65 37.12 16.26
CA ARG A 410 21.98 35.69 16.24
C ARG A 410 21.37 34.99 15.04
N THR A 411 21.85 33.78 14.79
CA THR A 411 21.17 32.77 13.97
C THR A 411 19.83 32.37 14.60
N ASN A 412 18.98 31.76 13.78
CA ASN A 412 17.73 31.12 14.21
C ASN A 412 17.78 29.62 13.90
N PRO A 413 16.86 28.82 14.46
CA PRO A 413 16.68 27.44 14.04
C PRO A 413 16.44 27.37 12.54
N VAL A 414 17.07 26.39 11.89
CA VAL A 414 16.87 26.15 10.47
C VAL A 414 15.39 25.88 10.17
N GLY A 415 14.91 26.32 9.02
CA GLY A 415 13.51 26.18 8.64
C GLY A 415 12.55 27.10 9.39
N SER A 416 13.04 28.11 10.11
CA SER A 416 12.20 29.09 10.81
C SER A 416 11.52 30.12 9.88
N LYS A 417 11.84 30.07 8.59
CA LYS A 417 11.29 30.91 7.51
C LYS A 417 10.67 30.04 6.42
N LEU A 418 10.07 30.67 5.41
CA LEU A 418 9.50 29.95 4.27
C LEU A 418 10.59 29.40 3.35
N ALA A 419 10.34 28.22 2.79
CA ALA A 419 11.20 27.61 1.79
C ALA A 419 11.00 28.23 0.40
N ASN A 420 11.98 28.03 -0.49
CA ASN A 420 11.81 28.28 -1.91
C ASN A 420 10.99 27.17 -2.60
N GLU A 421 10.88 27.24 -3.92
CA GLU A 421 10.06 26.35 -4.75
C GLU A 421 10.47 24.87 -4.66
N LEU A 422 11.72 24.58 -4.26
CA LEU A 422 12.22 23.22 -4.07
C LEU A 422 11.98 22.69 -2.65
N GLY A 423 11.42 23.49 -1.74
CA GLY A 423 11.35 23.15 -0.33
C GLY A 423 12.69 23.27 0.40
N LEU A 424 13.65 24.04 -0.14
CA LEU A 424 14.91 24.41 0.51
C LEU A 424 14.71 25.66 1.37
N TYR A 425 15.22 25.62 2.60
CA TYR A 425 15.09 26.70 3.57
C TYR A 425 16.42 27.43 3.75
N ASP A 426 16.35 28.67 4.21
CA ASP A 426 17.49 29.49 4.62
C ASP A 426 18.54 29.71 3.52
N ILE A 427 18.19 29.45 2.25
CA ILE A 427 19.07 29.76 1.10
C ILE A 427 19.38 31.27 1.04
N SER A 428 18.47 32.10 1.56
CA SER A 428 18.72 33.52 1.79
C SER A 428 18.71 33.81 3.29
N GLY A 429 19.80 34.39 3.82
CA GLY A 429 19.92 34.78 5.22
C GLY A 429 20.52 33.69 6.12
N ASN A 430 20.23 33.77 7.42
CA ASN A 430 20.75 32.93 8.52
C ASN A 430 22.27 32.89 8.62
N VAL A 431 22.99 32.04 7.86
CA VAL A 431 24.45 32.08 7.75
C VAL A 431 24.92 32.10 6.30
N TRP A 432 26.11 32.67 6.07
CA TRP A 432 26.79 32.50 4.79
C TRP A 432 27.14 31.03 4.60
N GLU A 433 26.99 30.54 3.37
CA GLU A 433 27.23 29.14 3.06
C GLU A 433 28.47 28.97 2.20
N TRP A 434 29.42 28.16 2.67
CA TRP A 434 30.59 27.78 1.88
C TRP A 434 30.20 27.00 0.61
N ALA A 435 30.79 27.40 -0.52
CA ALA A 435 30.77 26.62 -1.76
C ALA A 435 32.15 26.00 -2.04
N TRP A 436 32.19 25.00 -2.92
CA TRP A 436 33.44 24.35 -3.33
C TRP A 436 34.41 25.33 -4.01
N ASP A 437 33.89 26.19 -4.88
CA ASP A 437 34.66 26.93 -5.88
C ASP A 437 35.72 27.86 -5.29
N TRP A 438 36.88 27.89 -5.93
CA TRP A 438 37.75 29.06 -5.86
C TRP A 438 37.07 30.24 -6.56
N TYR A 439 37.25 31.45 -6.04
CA TYR A 439 36.80 32.64 -6.74
C TYR A 439 37.82 33.07 -7.80
N GLY A 440 37.39 33.12 -9.06
CA GLY A 440 38.22 33.53 -10.21
C GLY A 440 37.93 34.93 -10.75
N GLY A 441 37.16 35.76 -10.04
CA GLY A 441 36.64 37.02 -10.60
C GLY A 441 35.35 36.80 -11.40
N PRO A 442 35.22 37.39 -12.61
CA PRO A 442 34.08 37.15 -13.49
C PRO A 442 33.95 35.67 -13.85
N LEU A 443 32.71 35.18 -13.92
CA LEU A 443 32.45 33.84 -14.43
C LEU A 443 32.81 33.77 -15.94
N PRO A 444 33.17 32.59 -16.47
CA PRO A 444 33.50 32.44 -17.90
C PRO A 444 32.37 32.96 -18.80
N ALA A 445 32.69 33.39 -20.01
CA ALA A 445 31.68 33.73 -21.02
C ALA A 445 31.13 32.47 -21.70
N GLY A 446 29.89 32.53 -22.22
CA GLY A 446 29.29 31.43 -23.00
C GLY A 446 28.68 30.31 -22.13
N THR A 447 28.43 29.14 -22.71
CA THR A 447 27.85 28.01 -21.97
C THR A 447 28.92 27.21 -21.23
N VAL A 448 28.70 26.92 -19.96
CA VAL A 448 29.52 26.00 -19.15
C VAL A 448 28.65 24.90 -18.56
N THR A 449 29.21 23.70 -18.40
CA THR A 449 28.51 22.54 -17.83
C THR A 449 29.23 22.08 -16.57
N ASP A 450 28.48 21.89 -15.48
CA ASP A 450 28.97 21.47 -14.16
C ASP A 450 30.26 22.21 -13.77
N TYR A 451 30.26 23.54 -13.92
CA TYR A 451 31.42 24.38 -13.65
C TYR A 451 31.76 24.38 -12.15
N ARG A 452 33.04 24.16 -11.83
CA ARG A 452 33.54 23.88 -10.47
C ARG A 452 34.51 24.95 -9.97
N GLY A 453 34.48 26.11 -10.62
CA GLY A 453 35.43 27.19 -10.39
C GLY A 453 36.79 26.95 -11.06
N PRO A 454 37.70 27.92 -10.94
CA PRO A 454 39.10 27.77 -11.34
C PRO A 454 39.80 26.69 -10.52
N SER A 455 40.86 26.09 -11.09
CA SER A 455 41.65 25.05 -10.42
C SER A 455 42.48 25.55 -9.24
N THR A 456 42.73 26.86 -9.14
CA THR A 456 43.51 27.50 -8.07
C THR A 456 42.91 28.85 -7.71
N GLY A 457 43.09 29.29 -6.47
CA GLY A 457 42.67 30.61 -6.01
C GLY A 457 43.22 30.94 -4.62
N THR A 458 42.85 32.11 -4.10
CA THR A 458 43.24 32.58 -2.76
C THR A 458 42.06 32.72 -1.81
N VAL A 459 40.83 32.77 -2.34
CA VAL A 459 39.58 32.90 -1.59
C VAL A 459 38.51 32.00 -2.20
N ARG A 460 37.72 31.35 -1.35
CA ARG A 460 36.60 30.49 -1.75
C ARG A 460 35.33 31.31 -1.85
N VAL A 461 34.38 30.81 -2.63
CA VAL A 461 33.05 31.40 -2.77
C VAL A 461 32.21 31.09 -1.52
N VAL A 462 31.45 32.09 -1.07
CA VAL A 462 30.38 31.96 -0.08
C VAL A 462 29.08 32.55 -0.65
N ARG A 463 27.91 32.06 -0.24
CA ARG A 463 26.60 32.48 -0.80
C ARG A 463 25.52 32.63 0.26
N GLY A 464 24.40 33.28 -0.08
CA GLY A 464 23.16 33.26 0.71
C GLY A 464 22.88 34.47 1.61
N GLY A 465 23.88 35.19 2.09
CA GLY A 465 23.69 36.24 3.10
C GLY A 465 23.87 35.67 4.51
N ASN A 466 23.53 36.44 5.54
CA ASN A 466 23.48 35.96 6.92
C ASN A 466 22.54 36.86 7.74
N TRP A 467 22.29 36.49 9.00
CA TRP A 467 21.39 37.20 9.91
C TRP A 467 21.71 38.69 10.13
N ASN A 468 22.96 39.12 9.95
CA ASN A 468 23.38 40.52 10.07
C ASN A 468 23.41 41.27 8.73
N ALA A 469 23.46 40.56 7.60
CA ALA A 469 23.65 41.18 6.29
C ALA A 469 22.37 41.84 5.76
N SER A 470 22.54 42.88 4.94
CA SER A 470 21.42 43.55 4.27
C SER A 470 20.76 42.64 3.22
N SER A 471 19.54 42.96 2.79
CA SER A 471 18.85 42.19 1.75
C SER A 471 19.63 42.08 0.45
N SER A 472 20.41 43.10 0.08
CA SER A 472 21.23 43.09 -1.15
C SER A 472 22.31 42.00 -1.15
N ASN A 473 22.74 41.58 0.04
CA ASN A 473 23.70 40.48 0.23
C ASN A 473 23.03 39.10 0.19
N CYS A 474 21.70 39.02 0.33
CA CYS A 474 20.94 37.78 0.37
C CYS A 474 20.39 37.36 -1.00
N THR A 475 20.71 38.12 -2.05
CA THR A 475 20.23 37.88 -3.42
C THR A 475 20.87 36.63 -4.01
N VAL A 476 20.15 36.00 -4.94
CA VAL A 476 20.61 34.77 -5.61
C VAL A 476 21.94 35.01 -6.36
N ALA A 477 22.18 36.20 -6.90
CA ALA A 477 23.37 36.52 -7.68
C ALA A 477 24.54 37.13 -6.89
N TYR A 478 24.41 37.39 -5.59
CA TYR A 478 25.51 38.03 -4.83
C TYR A 478 26.65 37.06 -4.52
N ARG A 479 27.88 37.35 -4.97
CA ARG A 479 29.03 36.44 -4.95
C ARG A 479 30.18 36.94 -4.05
N PRO A 480 30.04 36.90 -2.71
CA PRO A 480 31.12 37.21 -1.79
C PRO A 480 32.18 36.11 -1.76
N THR A 481 33.30 36.44 -1.13
CA THR A 481 34.46 35.55 -1.04
C THR A 481 35.10 35.65 0.32
N LEU A 482 35.79 34.59 0.71
CA LEU A 482 36.49 34.55 1.98
C LEU A 482 37.67 33.58 1.93
N ILE A 483 38.71 33.84 2.73
CA ILE A 483 39.86 32.92 2.84
C ILE A 483 39.41 31.60 3.52
N PRO A 484 39.89 30.44 3.05
CA PRO A 484 39.31 29.13 3.38
C PRO A 484 39.44 28.73 4.85
N GLN A 485 40.42 29.24 5.60
CA GLN A 485 40.65 28.96 7.01
C GLN A 485 39.82 29.84 7.96
N TYR A 486 39.13 30.86 7.45
CA TYR A 486 38.44 31.84 8.28
C TYR A 486 37.22 31.22 8.96
N ARG A 487 37.05 31.53 10.26
CA ARG A 487 35.93 31.08 11.10
C ARG A 487 35.27 32.30 11.71
N ASN A 488 33.96 32.42 11.55
CA ASN A 488 33.19 33.48 12.21
C ASN A 488 31.73 33.02 12.40
N TYR A 489 31.05 33.62 13.37
CA TYR A 489 29.70 33.26 13.81
C TYR A 489 28.59 33.57 12.80
N VAL A 490 28.92 34.07 11.60
CA VAL A 490 27.98 34.24 10.49
C VAL A 490 28.25 33.30 9.30
N PHE A 491 29.17 32.34 9.42
CA PHE A 491 29.51 31.40 8.34
C PHE A 491 29.24 29.96 8.77
N GLY A 492 28.44 29.27 7.95
CA GLY A 492 28.15 27.85 8.02
C GLY A 492 28.21 27.23 6.62
N PHE A 493 27.45 26.17 6.39
CA PHE A 493 27.38 25.50 5.11
C PHE A 493 26.17 24.57 5.03
N ARG A 494 25.86 24.16 3.81
CA ARG A 494 24.97 23.03 3.50
C ARG A 494 25.71 22.04 2.60
N VAL A 495 25.16 20.84 2.44
CA VAL A 495 25.81 19.77 1.69
C VAL A 495 24.96 19.32 0.51
N VAL A 496 25.62 18.79 -0.50
CA VAL A 496 25.00 18.13 -1.65
C VAL A 496 25.63 16.77 -1.89
N ARG A 497 24.97 15.95 -2.70
CA ARG A 497 25.50 14.72 -3.28
C ARG A 497 24.81 14.44 -4.62
N PRO A 498 25.36 13.55 -5.48
CA PRO A 498 24.72 13.16 -6.73
C PRO A 498 23.30 12.60 -6.55
#